data_AF-C7QYH5-F1
#
_entry.id   AF-C7QYH5-F1
#
_cell.length_a   1.000
_cell.length_b   1.000
_cell.length_c   1.000
_cell.angle_alpha   90.00
_cell.angle_beta   90.00
_cell.angle_gamma   90.00
#
_symmetry.space_group_name_H-M   'P 1'
#
loop_
_entity.id
_entity.type
_entity.pdbx_description
1 polymer ?
#
loop_
_entity_poly.entity_id
_entity_poly.type
_entity_poly.pdbx_seq_one_letter_code
_entity_poly.pdbx_strand_id
1 'polypeptide(L)'
;MGFAIACVVAALGTWGVVAVVRQLRRPETVDRDGRILLADTWTNRRDVVTGYHARVRLEASGFSLPHTTWNDEWVSTIRAAHEHMDNPQWHAAYIVRRRRAAKLPELVLPPDLSDLRK
;
A
#
# COMPACT_ATOMS: atom_id res chain seq x y z
N MET A 1 12.77 34.00 -12.23
CA MET A 1 12.84 33.11 -11.05
C MET A 1 11.69 32.12 -11.13
N GLY A 2 11.94 30.81 -11.04
CA GLY A 2 10.89 29.78 -11.06
C GLY A 2 11.37 28.42 -11.59
N PHE A 3 12.21 27.76 -10.79
CA PHE A 3 12.80 26.40 -10.88
C PHE A 3 11.95 25.36 -11.66
N ALA A 4 12.45 24.75 -12.73
CA ALA A 4 13.35 23.58 -12.75
C ALA A 4 12.79 22.33 -12.02
N ILE A 5 12.04 21.50 -12.76
CA ILE A 5 11.97 20.05 -12.51
C ILE A 5 12.02 19.34 -13.88
N ALA A 6 13.20 19.35 -14.47
CA ALA A 6 13.60 18.39 -15.49
C ALA A 6 14.53 17.40 -14.81
N CYS A 7 14.01 16.23 -14.39
CA CYS A 7 14.84 15.12 -13.95
C CYS A 7 14.10 13.78 -14.07
N VAL A 8 14.58 12.99 -15.04
CA VAL A 8 14.60 11.52 -15.05
C VAL A 8 13.27 10.79 -15.28
N VAL A 9 12.74 10.89 -16.50
CA VAL A 9 11.88 9.85 -17.09
C VAL A 9 12.71 9.03 -18.06
N ALA A 10 13.63 8.22 -17.53
CA ALA A 10 14.45 7.33 -18.35
C ALA A 10 14.90 6.10 -17.55
N ALA A 11 13.95 5.23 -17.16
CA ALA A 11 14.20 3.80 -16.87
C ALA A 11 12.96 3.00 -16.37
N LEU A 12 11.82 3.61 -16.03
CA LEU A 12 10.59 2.90 -15.58
C LEU A 12 9.42 3.02 -16.59
N GLY A 13 9.78 3.08 -17.87
CA GLY A 13 9.01 3.71 -18.97
C GLY A 13 7.76 3.01 -19.50
N THR A 14 7.07 2.17 -18.73
CA THR A 14 5.74 1.68 -19.16
C THR A 14 4.79 1.43 -18.00
N TRP A 15 5.28 0.90 -16.88
CA TRP A 15 4.45 0.67 -15.69
C TRP A 15 4.13 1.96 -14.92
N GLY A 16 5.08 2.90 -14.85
CA GLY A 16 4.87 4.18 -14.17
C GLY A 16 3.83 5.07 -14.86
N VAL A 17 3.82 5.10 -16.20
CA VAL A 17 2.88 5.93 -16.98
C VAL A 17 1.44 5.41 -16.87
N VAL A 18 1.24 4.09 -16.87
CA VAL A 18 -0.10 3.48 -16.65
C VAL A 18 -0.58 3.69 -15.22
N ALA A 19 0.31 3.63 -14.23
CA ALA A 19 -0.02 3.93 -12.84
C ALA A 19 -0.46 5.40 -12.68
N VAL A 20 0.29 6.34 -13.27
CA VAL A 20 0.00 7.80 -13.21
C VAL A 20 -1.34 8.14 -13.89
N VAL A 21 -1.64 7.56 -15.06
CA VAL A 21 -2.92 7.81 -15.75
C VAL A 21 -4.10 7.17 -15.00
N ARG A 22 -3.92 6.02 -14.35
CA ARG A 22 -4.96 5.42 -13.49
C ARG A 22 -5.16 6.19 -12.19
N GLN A 23 -4.14 6.86 -11.69
CA GLN A 23 -4.20 7.65 -10.45
C GLN A 23 -5.13 8.87 -10.60
N LEU A 24 -5.28 9.42 -11.81
CA LEU A 24 -6.10 10.61 -12.12
C LEU A 24 -7.63 10.36 -12.17
N ARG A 25 -8.11 9.13 -11.99
CA ARG A 25 -9.56 8.80 -12.01
C ARG A 25 -10.00 7.93 -10.84
N ARG A 26 -9.22 7.87 -9.76
CA ARG A 26 -9.67 7.11 -8.60
C ARG A 26 -10.73 7.91 -7.86
N PRO A 27 -11.86 7.30 -7.49
CA PRO A 27 -12.82 7.96 -6.64
C PRO A 27 -12.14 8.28 -5.31
N GLU A 28 -12.34 9.52 -4.86
CA GLU A 28 -11.83 10.07 -3.61
C GLU A 28 -13.01 10.40 -2.69
N THR A 29 -12.81 10.25 -1.39
CA THR A 29 -13.73 10.69 -0.34
C THR A 29 -13.07 11.78 0.47
N VAL A 30 -13.88 12.65 1.09
CA VAL A 30 -13.37 13.63 2.05
C VAL A 30 -13.77 13.15 3.44
N ASP A 31 -12.80 13.03 4.34
CA ASP A 31 -13.06 12.67 5.72
C ASP A 31 -13.68 13.83 6.53
N ARG A 32 -13.98 13.58 7.80
CA ARG A 32 -14.59 14.59 8.70
C ARG A 32 -13.67 15.79 8.96
N ASP A 33 -12.37 15.63 8.79
CA ASP A 33 -11.33 16.63 9.01
C ASP A 33 -10.95 17.35 7.71
N GLY A 34 -11.65 17.08 6.60
CA GLY A 34 -11.40 17.69 5.30
C GLY A 34 -10.27 17.05 4.50
N ARG A 35 -9.74 15.90 4.91
CA ARG A 35 -8.67 15.20 4.18
C ARG A 35 -9.23 14.38 3.04
N ILE A 36 -8.50 14.38 1.93
CA ILE A 36 -8.81 13.55 0.77
C ILE A 36 -8.29 12.14 1.03
N LEU A 37 -9.20 11.17 1.03
CA LEU A 37 -8.92 9.75 1.16
C LEU A 37 -9.26 9.04 -0.15
N LEU A 38 -8.57 7.93 -0.39
CA LEU A 38 -8.92 7.02 -1.47
C LEU A 38 -10.22 6.29 -1.11
N ALA A 39 -11.24 6.47 -1.92
CA ALA A 39 -12.56 5.90 -1.66
C ALA A 39 -12.49 4.36 -1.66
N ASP A 40 -13.26 3.76 -0.76
CA ASP A 40 -13.35 2.32 -0.62
C ASP A 40 -14.21 1.67 -1.71
N THR A 41 -13.67 1.61 -2.93
CA THR A 41 -14.34 1.00 -4.09
C THR A 41 -13.72 -0.33 -4.48
N TRP A 42 -14.51 -1.20 -5.11
CA TRP A 42 -14.04 -2.49 -5.59
C TRP A 42 -12.82 -2.38 -6.52
N THR A 43 -12.82 -1.37 -7.41
CA THR A 43 -11.71 -1.14 -8.33
C THR A 43 -10.42 -0.77 -7.58
N ASN A 44 -10.53 0.15 -6.61
CA ASN A 44 -9.38 0.55 -5.78
C ASN A 44 -8.84 -0.65 -4.98
N ARG A 45 -9.72 -1.44 -4.36
CA ARG A 45 -9.37 -2.68 -3.65
C ARG A 45 -8.69 -3.71 -4.56
N ARG A 46 -9.18 -3.92 -5.77
CA ARG A 46 -8.59 -4.89 -6.71
C ARG A 46 -7.15 -4.54 -7.08
N ASP A 47 -6.88 -3.27 -7.32
CA ASP A 47 -5.54 -2.81 -7.69
C ASP A 47 -4.54 -3.03 -6.54
N VAL A 48 -4.90 -2.64 -5.31
CA VAL A 48 -4.02 -2.85 -4.15
C VAL A 48 -3.81 -4.33 -3.83
N VAL A 49 -4.84 -5.17 -3.97
CA VAL A 49 -4.75 -6.62 -3.74
C VAL A 49 -3.71 -7.26 -4.64
N THR A 50 -3.64 -6.82 -5.90
CA THR A 50 -2.64 -7.33 -6.85
C THR A 50 -1.22 -7.01 -6.36
N GLY A 51 -0.99 -5.80 -5.86
CA GLY A 51 0.28 -5.41 -5.24
C GLY A 51 0.61 -6.21 -3.98
N TYR A 52 -0.36 -6.38 -3.08
CA TYR A 52 -0.17 -7.18 -1.86
C TYR A 52 0.16 -8.64 -2.18
N HIS A 53 -0.51 -9.23 -3.17
CA HIS A 53 -0.21 -10.60 -3.60
C HIS A 53 1.20 -10.76 -4.15
N ALA A 54 1.66 -9.82 -4.97
CA ALA A 54 3.02 -9.87 -5.50
C ALA A 54 4.05 -9.80 -4.36
N ARG A 55 3.85 -8.91 -3.39
CA ARG A 55 4.75 -8.76 -2.23
C ARG A 55 4.74 -9.98 -1.30
N VAL A 56 3.57 -10.55 -0.98
CA VAL A 56 3.48 -11.79 -0.19
C VAL A 56 4.19 -12.95 -0.89
N ARG A 57 4.10 -13.06 -2.22
CA ARG A 57 4.83 -14.09 -2.98
C ARG A 57 6.34 -13.90 -2.93
N LEU A 58 6.82 -12.66 -3.04
CA LEU A 58 8.25 -12.34 -2.93
C LEU A 58 8.79 -12.65 -1.53
N GLU A 59 8.06 -12.29 -0.48
CA GLU A 59 8.43 -12.66 0.89
C GLU A 59 8.47 -14.18 1.07
N ALA A 60 7.45 -14.88 0.58
CA ALA A 60 7.37 -16.34 0.66
C ALA A 60 8.46 -17.05 -0.15
N SER A 61 9.02 -16.42 -1.19
CA SER A 61 10.16 -16.98 -1.92
C SER A 61 11.50 -16.80 -1.18
N GLY A 62 11.50 -16.18 0.00
CA GLY A 62 12.71 -15.88 0.76
C GLY A 62 13.51 -14.70 0.22
N PHE A 63 12.91 -13.87 -0.64
CA PHE A 63 13.57 -12.66 -1.12
C PHE A 63 13.79 -11.69 0.05
N SER A 64 15.01 -11.19 0.22
CA SER A 64 15.34 -10.17 1.22
C SER A 64 15.31 -8.78 0.59
N LEU A 65 14.72 -7.82 1.31
CA LEU A 65 14.69 -6.43 0.86
C LEU A 65 16.02 -5.73 1.18
N PRO A 66 16.47 -4.79 0.33
CA PRO A 66 17.63 -3.97 0.64
C PRO A 66 17.26 -2.94 1.72
N HIS A 67 18.08 -2.84 2.77
CA HIS A 67 17.99 -1.80 3.82
C HIS A 67 16.76 -1.85 4.74
N THR A 68 15.91 -2.86 4.66
CA THR A 68 14.69 -2.96 5.47
C THR A 68 14.25 -4.40 5.66
N THR A 69 13.34 -4.66 6.61
CA THR A 69 12.72 -5.97 6.78
C THR A 69 11.35 -6.01 6.14
N TRP A 70 10.84 -7.22 5.88
CA TRP A 70 9.45 -7.38 5.44
C TRP A 70 8.46 -6.84 6.47
N ASN A 71 8.73 -7.00 7.77
CA ASN A 71 7.85 -6.46 8.81
C ASN A 71 7.72 -4.94 8.69
N ASP A 72 8.83 -4.24 8.54
CA ASP A 72 8.85 -2.77 8.42
C ASP A 72 8.11 -2.30 7.16
N GLU A 73 8.32 -3.01 6.04
CA GLU A 73 7.63 -2.76 4.77
C GLU A 73 6.10 -2.90 4.88
N TRP A 74 5.63 -3.91 5.61
CA TRP A 74 4.19 -4.10 5.83
C TRP A 74 3.62 -3.11 6.84
N VAL A 75 4.36 -2.78 7.91
CA VAL A 75 3.97 -1.73 8.86
C VAL A 75 3.83 -0.39 8.13
N SER A 76 4.80 -0.01 7.30
CA SER A 76 4.74 1.19 6.46
C SER A 76 3.52 1.19 5.54
N THR A 77 3.21 0.04 4.93
CA THR A 77 2.04 -0.11 4.05
C THR A 77 0.72 0.06 4.81
N ILE A 78 0.62 -0.51 6.01
CA ILE A 78 -0.58 -0.39 6.86
C ILE A 78 -0.73 1.05 7.34
N ARG A 79 0.36 1.72 7.71
CA ARG A 79 0.37 3.14 8.07
C ARG A 79 -0.12 4.02 6.92
N ALA A 80 0.41 3.82 5.71
CA ALA A 80 -0.04 4.55 4.53
C ALA A 80 -1.53 4.30 4.21
N ALA A 81 -2.02 3.07 4.41
CA ALA A 81 -3.45 2.79 4.28
C ALA A 81 -4.27 3.57 5.32
N HIS A 82 -3.79 3.66 6.56
CA HIS A 82 -4.44 4.41 7.62
C HIS A 82 -4.53 5.91 7.32
N GLU A 83 -3.49 6.48 6.71
CA GLU A 83 -3.42 7.91 6.42
C GLU A 83 -4.19 8.33 5.16
N HIS A 84 -4.39 7.42 4.21
CA HIS A 84 -4.82 7.78 2.86
C HIS A 84 -6.01 6.97 2.32
N MET A 85 -6.59 6.05 3.09
CA MET A 85 -7.70 5.21 2.61
C MET A 85 -8.88 5.25 3.56
N ASP A 86 -10.08 5.20 2.99
CA ASP A 86 -11.34 5.31 3.72
C ASP A 86 -11.62 4.10 4.63
N ASN A 87 -11.08 2.92 4.31
CA ASN A 87 -11.27 1.68 5.07
C ASN A 87 -9.96 0.97 5.41
N PRO A 88 -9.11 1.54 6.27
CA PRO A 88 -7.78 0.99 6.54
C PRO A 88 -7.81 -0.37 7.25
N GLN A 89 -8.85 -0.67 8.04
CA GLN A 89 -8.98 -1.96 8.73
C GLN A 89 -9.07 -3.11 7.72
N TRP A 90 -9.80 -2.92 6.62
CA TRP A 90 -9.91 -3.95 5.58
C TRP A 90 -8.54 -4.29 4.98
N HIS A 91 -7.69 -3.30 4.74
CA HIS A 91 -6.35 -3.49 4.17
C HIS A 91 -5.43 -4.23 5.14
N ALA A 92 -5.39 -3.82 6.41
CA ALA A 92 -4.61 -4.48 7.45
C ALA A 92 -5.04 -5.95 7.62
N ALA A 93 -6.36 -6.20 7.76
CA ALA A 93 -6.91 -7.54 7.87
C ALA A 93 -6.63 -8.39 6.61
N TYR A 94 -6.66 -7.79 5.41
CA TYR A 94 -6.30 -8.48 4.17
C TYR A 94 -4.86 -8.95 4.17
N ILE A 95 -3.91 -8.06 4.46
CA ILE A 95 -2.47 -8.37 4.52
C ILE A 95 -2.21 -9.51 5.51
N VAL A 96 -2.74 -9.39 6.74
CA VAL A 96 -2.56 -10.39 7.80
C VAL A 96 -3.10 -11.76 7.37
N ARG A 97 -4.32 -11.81 6.81
CA ARG A 97 -4.91 -13.08 6.32
C ARG A 97 -4.07 -13.72 5.23
N ARG A 98 -3.58 -12.93 4.27
CA ARG A 98 -2.77 -13.45 3.15
C ARG A 98 -1.41 -13.95 3.62
N ARG A 99 -0.75 -13.25 4.55
CA ARG A 99 0.49 -13.71 5.18
C ARG A 99 0.30 -15.01 5.94
N ARG A 100 -0.76 -15.11 6.75
CA ARG A 100 -1.10 -16.33 7.49
C ARG A 100 -1.37 -17.51 6.55
N ALA A 101 -2.10 -17.29 5.45
CA ALA A 101 -2.33 -18.32 4.43
C ALA A 101 -1.03 -18.79 3.76
N ALA A 102 -0.04 -17.91 3.63
CA ALA A 102 1.30 -18.24 3.14
C ALA A 102 2.24 -18.81 4.22
N LYS A 103 1.74 -19.04 5.45
CA LYS A 103 2.52 -19.50 6.61
C LYS A 103 3.74 -18.61 6.93
N LEU A 104 3.64 -17.33 6.63
CA LEU A 104 4.66 -16.35 6.95
C LEU A 104 4.58 -15.95 8.44
N PRO A 105 5.68 -15.44 9.02
CA PRO A 105 5.68 -14.91 10.38
C PRO A 105 4.57 -13.89 10.60
N GLU A 106 3.99 -13.85 11.81
CA GLU A 106 2.99 -12.84 12.15
C GLU A 106 3.61 -11.43 12.16
N LEU A 107 2.84 -10.43 11.75
CA LEU A 107 3.27 -9.04 11.76
C LEU A 107 3.37 -8.53 13.20
N VAL A 108 4.49 -7.89 13.50
CA VAL A 108 4.69 -7.14 14.75
C VAL A 108 4.28 -5.70 14.46
N LEU A 109 3.05 -5.36 14.88
CA LEU A 109 2.50 -4.02 14.70
C LEU A 109 2.85 -3.15 15.90
N PRO A 110 3.14 -1.86 15.68
CA PRO A 110 3.28 -0.91 16.78
C PRO A 110 1.91 -0.63 17.45
N PRO A 111 1.90 -0.10 18.69
CA PRO A 111 0.67 0.08 19.47
C PRO A 111 -0.41 0.91 18.76
N ASP A 112 0.00 1.94 18.02
CA ASP A 112 -0.87 2.84 17.25
C ASP A 112 -1.59 2.16 16.08
N LEU A 113 -1.10 1.01 15.60
CA LEU A 113 -1.70 0.25 14.50
C LEU A 113 -2.31 -1.08 14.95
N SER A 114 -2.22 -1.42 16.23
CA SER A 114 -2.65 -2.72 16.76
C SER A 114 -4.16 -2.92 16.71
N ASP A 115 -4.93 -1.84 16.82
CA ASP A 115 -6.39 -1.87 16.75
C ASP A 115 -6.94 -2.15 15.34
N LEU A 116 -6.11 -1.97 14.30
CA LEU A 116 -6.50 -2.22 12.90
C LEU A 116 -6.60 -3.71 12.55
N ARG A 117 -6.25 -4.61 13.48
CA ARG A 117 -6.36 -6.06 13.31
C ARG A 117 -7.72 -6.62 13.73
N LYS A 118 -8.54 -5.84 14.44
CA LYS A 118 -9.87 -6.23 14.94
C LYS A 118 -10.88 -6.32 13.80
#